data_AF-A0A930QPP9-F1
#
_entry.id   AF-A0A930QPP9-F1
#
_cell.length_a   1.000
_cell.length_b   1.000
_cell.length_c   1.000
_cell.angle_alpha   90.00
_cell.angle_beta   90.00
_cell.angle_gamma   90.00
#
_symmetry.space_group_name_H-M   'P 1'
#
loop_
_entity.id
_entity.type
_entity.pdbx_description
1 polymer ?
#
loop_
_entity_poly.entity_id
_entity_poly.type
_entity_poly.pdbx_seq_one_letter_code
_entity_poly.pdbx_strand_id
1 'polypeptide(L)'
;TERVPALIDAGVDVLCIDSSEGFSEWQRMTIQYIREEFGDSVKVGAGNVVDGEGFRFLANAGADFIKVGIGGGSICITRETKGIGRGQATALIDVCAERDKYYKETGVYIPICSDGGIVYDYHMTLALAMGADFLMLGRYFSRFDESPTDRVMVNGTYYKEYWGEGSNRARNWQRYDLGGSKKLSFEEGVDSYVPYAGPLKENVQTTLSKIRSTMCNCGALSLPEFRDKAKLTLVSSTSIVEGGAHDVILRDKLGRD
;
A
#
# COMPACT_ATOMS: atom_id res chain seq x y z
N THR A 1 -0.41 22.14 -12.26
CA THR A 1 -1.59 22.34 -13.12
C THR A 1 -1.43 21.66 -14.48
N GLU A 2 -0.26 21.63 -15.12
CA GLU A 2 -0.08 21.01 -16.47
C GLU A 2 -0.24 19.48 -16.56
N ARG A 3 0.13 18.74 -15.52
CA ARG A 3 0.17 17.26 -15.57
C ARG A 3 -1.21 16.62 -15.66
N VAL A 4 -2.20 17.17 -14.95
CA VAL A 4 -3.56 16.59 -14.91
C VAL A 4 -4.22 16.60 -16.29
N PRO A 5 -4.31 17.75 -17.01
CA PRO A 5 -4.85 17.77 -18.38
C PRO A 5 -4.13 16.79 -19.30
N ALA A 6 -2.80 16.76 -19.28
CA ALA A 6 -2.02 15.88 -20.16
C ALA A 6 -2.28 14.38 -19.91
N LEU A 7 -2.54 13.99 -18.66
CA LEU A 7 -2.90 12.60 -18.34
C LEU A 7 -4.34 12.27 -18.77
N ILE A 8 -5.27 13.21 -18.61
CA ILE A 8 -6.66 13.06 -19.08
C ILE A 8 -6.68 12.91 -20.61
N ASP A 9 -5.93 13.74 -21.34
CA ASP A 9 -5.80 13.66 -22.80
C ASP A 9 -5.18 12.32 -23.25
N ALA A 10 -4.29 11.75 -22.44
CA ALA A 10 -3.72 10.42 -22.66
C ALA A 10 -4.69 9.27 -22.35
N GLY A 11 -5.88 9.56 -21.80
CA GLY A 11 -6.95 8.60 -21.56
C GLY A 11 -6.83 7.81 -20.25
N VAL A 12 -6.25 8.39 -19.19
CA VAL A 12 -6.21 7.71 -17.88
C VAL A 12 -7.61 7.57 -17.26
N ASP A 13 -7.90 6.41 -16.70
CA ASP A 13 -9.18 6.16 -16.00
C ASP A 13 -9.22 6.77 -14.59
N VAL A 14 -8.05 6.88 -13.94
CA VAL A 14 -7.93 7.32 -12.54
C VAL A 14 -6.56 7.96 -12.28
N LEU A 15 -6.56 8.98 -11.42
CA LEU A 15 -5.39 9.66 -10.89
C LEU A 15 -5.18 9.29 -9.42
N CYS A 16 -3.95 9.43 -8.93
CA CYS A 16 -3.64 9.33 -7.51
C CYS A 16 -2.58 10.37 -7.14
N ILE A 17 -2.86 11.19 -6.13
CA ILE A 17 -1.86 12.11 -5.58
C ILE A 17 -0.85 11.28 -4.79
N ASP A 18 0.42 11.40 -5.15
CA ASP A 18 1.51 10.68 -4.51
C ASP A 18 2.21 11.57 -3.47
N SER A 19 1.91 11.34 -2.19
CA SER A 19 2.59 12.00 -1.06
C SER A 19 2.95 10.97 0.02
N SER A 20 4.03 11.24 0.75
CA SER A 20 4.34 10.52 1.99
C SER A 20 3.38 10.88 3.11
N GLU A 21 2.91 12.14 3.17
CA GLU A 21 1.95 12.65 4.15
C GLU A 21 0.85 13.43 3.43
N GLY A 22 -0.34 12.83 3.37
CA GLY A 22 -1.48 13.35 2.61
C GLY A 22 -2.40 14.27 3.40
N PHE A 23 -2.26 14.33 4.72
CA PHE A 23 -3.04 15.23 5.57
C PHE A 23 -2.49 16.66 5.45
N SER A 24 -2.65 17.25 4.26
CA SER A 24 -2.11 18.56 3.94
C SER A 24 -3.05 19.38 3.06
N GLU A 25 -2.96 20.70 3.26
CA GLU A 25 -3.69 21.69 2.47
C GLU A 25 -3.39 21.58 0.96
N TRP A 26 -2.17 21.18 0.59
CA TRP A 26 -1.77 20.98 -0.81
C TRP A 26 -2.61 19.91 -1.52
N GLN A 27 -2.98 18.83 -0.83
CA GLN A 27 -3.86 17.82 -1.42
C GLN A 27 -5.28 18.36 -1.59
N ARG A 28 -5.80 19.08 -0.59
CA ARG A 28 -7.12 19.71 -0.68
C ARG A 28 -7.18 20.66 -1.88
N MET A 29 -6.19 21.54 -2.03
CA MET A 29 -6.09 22.46 -3.17
C MET A 29 -6.01 21.72 -4.51
N THR A 30 -5.25 20.62 -4.57
CA THR A 30 -5.12 19.82 -5.80
C THR A 30 -6.43 19.14 -6.17
N ILE A 31 -7.15 18.55 -5.20
CA ILE A 31 -8.45 17.92 -5.43
C ILE A 31 -9.48 18.98 -5.85
N GLN A 32 -9.52 20.12 -5.16
CA GLN A 32 -10.41 21.23 -5.51
C GLN A 32 -10.18 21.74 -6.93
N TYR A 33 -8.93 21.94 -7.34
CA TYR A 33 -8.57 22.26 -8.72
C TYR A 33 -9.12 21.22 -9.72
N ILE A 34 -8.97 19.92 -9.43
CA ILE A 34 -9.49 18.86 -10.31
C ILE A 34 -11.02 18.93 -10.40
N ARG A 35 -11.70 19.18 -9.28
CA ARG A 35 -13.17 19.30 -9.24
C ARG A 35 -13.67 20.54 -9.97
N GLU A 36 -12.99 21.68 -9.82
CA GLU A 36 -13.34 22.94 -10.46
C GLU A 36 -13.19 22.86 -11.98
N GLU A 37 -12.10 22.27 -12.47
CA GLU A 37 -11.79 22.23 -13.91
C GLU A 37 -12.46 21.06 -14.65
N PHE A 38 -12.62 19.91 -13.99
CA PHE A 38 -13.05 18.66 -14.66
C PHE A 38 -14.27 17.97 -14.02
N GLY A 39 -14.77 18.51 -12.90
CA GLY A 39 -15.91 17.95 -12.17
C GLY A 39 -15.64 16.54 -11.63
N ASP A 40 -16.71 15.75 -11.56
CA ASP A 40 -16.69 14.38 -11.01
C ASP A 40 -16.36 13.30 -12.05
N SER A 41 -16.17 13.71 -13.31
CA SER A 41 -15.82 12.80 -14.42
C SER A 41 -14.41 12.22 -14.26
N VAL A 42 -13.50 12.98 -13.61
CA VAL A 42 -12.13 12.56 -13.33
C VAL A 42 -12.03 12.00 -11.92
N LYS A 43 -11.59 10.75 -11.82
CA LYS A 43 -11.38 10.06 -10.54
C LYS A 43 -9.99 10.33 -10.00
N VAL A 44 -9.90 10.75 -8.74
CA VAL A 44 -8.63 11.06 -8.06
C VAL A 44 -8.58 10.47 -6.65
N GLY A 45 -7.61 9.60 -6.43
CA GLY A 45 -7.24 9.15 -5.10
C GLY A 45 -6.28 10.10 -4.40
N ALA A 46 -6.32 10.10 -3.07
CA ALA A 46 -5.48 10.95 -2.22
C ALA A 46 -4.88 10.15 -1.06
N GLY A 47 -3.85 10.71 -0.41
CA GLY A 47 -3.13 10.06 0.67
C GLY A 47 -1.64 10.40 0.72
N ASN A 48 -0.85 9.89 1.66
CA ASN A 48 -1.23 8.83 2.61
C ASN A 48 -1.66 9.38 3.97
N VAL A 49 -2.58 8.68 4.64
CA VAL A 49 -3.02 8.99 6.01
C VAL A 49 -2.92 7.74 6.89
N VAL A 50 -2.99 7.89 8.22
CA VAL A 50 -2.89 6.76 9.18
C VAL A 50 -3.92 6.79 10.30
N ASP A 51 -4.88 7.72 10.28
CA ASP A 51 -5.92 7.88 11.29
C ASP A 51 -7.22 8.45 10.69
N GLY A 52 -8.26 8.48 11.51
CA GLY A 52 -9.57 8.99 11.12
C GLY A 52 -9.57 10.47 10.73
N GLU A 53 -8.76 11.31 11.36
CA GLU A 53 -8.72 12.75 11.05
C GLU A 53 -8.19 13.01 9.64
N GLY A 54 -7.08 12.37 9.27
CA GLY A 54 -6.54 12.47 7.91
C GLY A 54 -7.49 11.91 6.87
N PHE A 55 -8.16 10.79 7.17
CA PHE A 55 -9.23 10.27 6.30
C PHE A 55 -10.35 11.29 6.13
N ARG A 56 -10.87 11.84 7.23
CA ARG A 56 -12.01 12.76 7.21
C ARG A 56 -11.68 14.04 6.44
N PHE A 57 -10.46 14.54 6.59
CA PHE A 57 -9.96 15.69 5.85
C PHE A 57 -9.98 15.44 4.32
N LEU A 58 -9.40 14.34 3.86
CA LEU A 58 -9.35 14.01 2.43
C LEU A 58 -10.71 13.63 1.86
N ALA A 59 -11.56 12.99 2.66
CA ALA A 59 -12.94 12.68 2.30
C ALA A 59 -13.74 13.96 2.05
N ASN A 60 -13.66 14.92 2.98
CA ASN A 60 -14.30 16.24 2.83
C ASN A 60 -13.70 17.08 1.68
N ALA A 61 -12.42 16.87 1.35
CA ALA A 61 -11.80 17.49 0.19
C ALA A 61 -12.33 16.93 -1.15
N GLY A 62 -12.98 15.76 -1.14
CA GLY A 62 -13.60 15.15 -2.32
C GLY A 62 -12.77 14.07 -2.99
N ALA A 63 -11.83 13.41 -2.29
CA ALA A 63 -11.09 12.28 -2.84
C ALA A 63 -12.00 11.08 -3.16
N ASP A 64 -11.82 10.44 -4.32
CA ASP A 64 -12.63 9.27 -4.74
C ASP A 64 -12.17 7.96 -4.06
N PHE A 65 -10.92 7.89 -3.61
CA PHE A 65 -10.42 6.84 -2.72
C PHE A 65 -9.27 7.38 -1.85
N ILE A 66 -9.02 6.75 -0.70
CA ILE A 66 -8.00 7.20 0.24
C ILE A 66 -6.96 6.10 0.49
N LYS A 67 -5.68 6.48 0.39
CA LYS A 67 -4.52 5.61 0.59
C LYS A 67 -4.02 5.68 2.03
N VAL A 68 -3.83 4.52 2.65
CA VAL A 68 -3.51 4.37 4.07
C VAL A 68 -2.14 3.72 4.23
N GLY A 69 -1.28 4.37 5.01
CA GLY A 69 0.01 3.82 5.43
C GLY A 69 1.16 4.80 5.31
N ILE A 70 1.91 4.96 6.40
CA ILE A 70 3.13 5.78 6.45
C ILE A 70 4.24 4.97 7.13
N GLY A 71 5.36 4.82 6.42
CA GLY A 71 6.55 4.11 6.91
C GLY A 71 6.49 2.59 6.91
N GLY A 72 5.42 1.97 6.40
CA GLY A 72 5.29 0.51 6.33
C GLY A 72 5.94 -0.13 5.09
N GLY A 73 6.32 0.66 4.08
CA GLY A 73 6.93 0.17 2.86
C GLY A 73 8.29 -0.48 3.12
N SER A 74 8.60 -1.59 2.44
CA SER A 74 9.84 -2.36 2.72
C SER A 74 11.14 -1.62 2.41
N ILE A 75 11.08 -0.55 1.63
CA ILE A 75 12.22 0.32 1.29
C ILE A 75 12.12 1.70 1.96
N CYS A 76 11.15 1.89 2.85
CA CYS A 76 10.89 3.18 3.49
C CYS A 76 11.56 3.22 4.87
N ILE A 77 12.31 4.29 5.12
CA ILE A 77 12.99 4.56 6.40
C ILE A 77 12.46 5.84 7.07
N THR A 78 11.30 6.35 6.63
CA THR A 78 10.65 7.55 7.18
C THR A 78 10.47 7.48 8.71
N ARG A 79 10.11 6.31 9.26
CA ARG A 79 9.95 6.15 10.71
C ARG A 79 11.26 6.34 11.46
N GLU A 80 12.35 5.84 10.91
CA GLU A 80 13.67 5.93 11.56
C GLU A 80 14.29 7.32 11.38
N THR A 81 14.01 7.98 10.24
CA THR A 81 14.59 9.29 9.91
C THR A 81 13.81 10.47 10.49
N LYS A 82 12.47 10.39 10.56
CA LYS A 82 11.59 11.48 11.01
C LYS A 82 10.75 11.15 12.24
N GLY A 83 10.72 9.88 12.68
CA GLY A 83 9.90 9.46 13.82
C GLY A 83 8.39 9.46 13.55
N ILE A 84 7.96 9.60 12.29
CA ILE A 84 6.53 9.64 11.93
C ILE A 84 6.08 8.33 11.27
N GLY A 85 4.86 7.92 11.59
CA GLY A 85 4.23 6.71 11.04
C GLY A 85 3.43 5.95 12.10
N ARG A 86 2.73 4.90 11.66
CA ARG A 86 1.89 4.08 12.55
C ARG A 86 1.80 2.65 12.05
N GLY A 87 1.72 1.66 12.94
CA GLY A 87 1.58 0.25 12.55
C GLY A 87 0.47 0.05 11.52
N GLN A 88 0.76 -0.61 10.39
CA GLN A 88 -0.13 -0.64 9.22
C GLN A 88 -1.50 -1.21 9.53
N ALA A 89 -1.57 -2.29 10.33
CA ALA A 89 -2.84 -2.89 10.75
C ALA A 89 -3.68 -1.91 11.59
N THR A 90 -3.08 -1.24 12.57
CA THR A 90 -3.76 -0.25 13.42
C THR A 90 -4.24 0.96 12.61
N ALA A 91 -3.40 1.48 11.72
CA ALA A 91 -3.75 2.59 10.84
C ALA A 91 -4.96 2.24 9.97
N LEU A 92 -4.95 1.03 9.39
CA LEU A 92 -6.02 0.55 8.54
C LEU A 92 -7.34 0.38 9.31
N ILE A 93 -7.30 -0.27 10.48
CA ILE A 93 -8.49 -0.47 11.31
C ILE A 93 -9.12 0.88 11.70
N ASP A 94 -8.30 1.85 12.10
CA ASP A 94 -8.78 3.17 12.53
C ASP A 94 -9.40 3.97 11.37
N VAL A 95 -8.72 4.01 10.22
CA VAL A 95 -9.22 4.69 9.01
C VAL A 95 -10.49 4.03 8.48
N CYS A 96 -10.56 2.70 8.45
CA CYS A 96 -11.76 1.97 8.04
C CYS A 96 -12.95 2.25 8.96
N ALA A 97 -12.73 2.30 10.28
CA ALA A 97 -13.78 2.65 11.22
C ALA A 97 -14.33 4.06 10.98
N GLU A 98 -13.46 5.01 10.66
CA GLU A 98 -13.87 6.37 10.31
C GLU A 98 -14.61 6.45 8.97
N ARG A 99 -14.17 5.69 7.96
CA ARG A 99 -14.89 5.57 6.67
C ARG A 99 -16.29 5.03 6.85
N ASP A 100 -16.47 4.03 7.70
CA ASP A 100 -17.78 3.45 7.94
C ASP A 100 -18.71 4.43 8.69
N LYS A 101 -18.17 5.29 9.57
CA LYS A 101 -18.93 6.42 10.14
C LYS A 101 -19.29 7.45 9.07
N TYR A 102 -18.32 7.86 8.25
CA TYR A 102 -18.53 8.79 7.14
C TYR A 102 -19.64 8.32 6.20
N TYR A 103 -19.63 7.03 5.85
CA TYR A 103 -20.67 6.43 5.01
C TYR A 103 -22.06 6.48 5.66
N LYS A 104 -22.16 6.20 6.96
CA LYS A 104 -23.45 6.31 7.69
C LYS A 104 -23.97 7.74 7.77
N GLU A 105 -23.09 8.72 7.87
CA GLU A 105 -23.44 10.15 7.98
C GLU A 105 -23.84 10.75 6.63
N THR A 106 -23.18 10.35 5.55
CA THR A 106 -23.27 11.03 4.25
C THR A 106 -23.92 10.21 3.15
N GLY A 107 -23.99 8.88 3.31
CA GLY A 107 -24.36 7.94 2.25
C GLY A 107 -23.27 7.71 1.19
N VAL A 108 -22.08 8.31 1.34
CA VAL A 108 -20.97 8.20 0.38
C VAL A 108 -19.93 7.21 0.88
N TYR A 109 -19.73 6.12 0.14
CA TYR A 109 -18.74 5.10 0.46
C TYR A 109 -17.43 5.41 -0.26
N ILE A 110 -16.37 5.69 0.50
CA ILE A 110 -15.04 5.97 -0.04
C ILE A 110 -14.16 4.70 0.10
N PRO A 111 -13.68 4.10 -1.00
CA PRO A 111 -12.76 2.98 -0.93
C PRO A 111 -11.44 3.32 -0.26
N ILE A 112 -10.89 2.36 0.50
CA ILE A 112 -9.60 2.47 1.19
C ILE A 112 -8.57 1.54 0.55
N CYS A 113 -7.41 2.10 0.25
CA CYS A 113 -6.23 1.37 -0.20
C CYS A 113 -5.26 1.14 0.96
N SER A 114 -4.92 -0.11 1.29
CA SER A 114 -3.76 -0.38 2.18
C SER A 114 -2.47 -0.37 1.36
N ASP A 115 -1.58 0.59 1.65
CA ASP A 115 -0.35 0.83 0.90
C ASP A 115 0.90 0.52 1.75
N GLY A 116 1.66 -0.49 1.31
CA GLY A 116 2.88 -0.94 1.99
C GLY A 116 2.66 -1.96 3.12
N GLY A 117 3.76 -2.48 3.69
CA GLY A 117 3.73 -3.43 4.80
C GLY A 117 3.36 -4.89 4.47
N ILE A 118 3.00 -5.18 3.21
CA ILE A 118 2.70 -6.54 2.78
C ILE A 118 3.97 -7.34 2.51
N VAL A 119 4.19 -8.38 3.32
CA VAL A 119 5.35 -9.28 3.22
C VAL A 119 4.90 -10.63 2.67
N TYR A 120 3.90 -11.24 3.31
CA TYR A 120 3.37 -12.55 2.95
C TYR A 120 1.97 -12.44 2.32
N ASP A 121 1.57 -13.45 1.56
CA ASP A 121 0.23 -13.49 0.93
C ASP A 121 -0.89 -13.32 1.96
N TYR A 122 -0.76 -13.92 3.16
CA TYR A 122 -1.78 -13.80 4.20
C TYR A 122 -1.91 -12.38 4.78
N HIS A 123 -0.89 -11.50 4.63
CA HIS A 123 -1.04 -10.09 4.99
C HIS A 123 -2.07 -9.40 4.08
N MET A 124 -2.20 -9.83 2.82
CA MET A 124 -3.23 -9.31 1.92
C MET A 124 -4.62 -9.68 2.44
N THR A 125 -4.79 -10.94 2.82
CA THR A 125 -6.02 -11.43 3.44
C THR A 125 -6.36 -10.65 4.72
N LEU A 126 -5.37 -10.43 5.60
CA LEU A 126 -5.56 -9.65 6.83
C LEU A 126 -5.97 -8.20 6.55
N ALA A 127 -5.33 -7.53 5.60
CA ALA A 127 -5.67 -6.16 5.25
C ALA A 127 -7.10 -6.03 4.68
N LEU A 128 -7.50 -6.97 3.81
CA LEU A 128 -8.87 -7.02 3.29
C LEU A 128 -9.89 -7.30 4.41
N ALA A 129 -9.59 -8.21 5.34
CA ALA A 129 -10.42 -8.48 6.50
C ALA A 129 -10.57 -7.26 7.44
N MET A 130 -9.51 -6.45 7.57
CA MET A 130 -9.50 -5.21 8.35
C MET A 130 -10.23 -4.05 7.67
N GLY A 131 -10.74 -4.26 6.45
CA GLY A 131 -11.65 -3.32 5.78
C GLY A 131 -11.07 -2.55 4.59
N ALA A 132 -9.82 -2.83 4.20
CA ALA A 132 -9.30 -2.33 2.93
C ALA A 132 -10.12 -2.87 1.76
N ASP A 133 -10.39 -2.02 0.77
CA ASP A 133 -11.08 -2.40 -0.46
C ASP A 133 -10.09 -2.95 -1.51
N PHE A 134 -8.85 -2.45 -1.48
CA PHE A 134 -7.75 -2.92 -2.33
C PHE A 134 -6.38 -2.62 -1.70
N LEU A 135 -5.32 -3.14 -2.32
CA LEU A 135 -3.96 -3.12 -1.79
C LEU A 135 -3.00 -2.55 -2.83
N MET A 136 -2.06 -1.70 -2.40
CA MET A 136 -0.95 -1.20 -3.21
C MET A 136 0.37 -1.83 -2.74
N LEU A 137 1.11 -2.43 -3.68
CA LEU A 137 2.25 -3.30 -3.36
C LEU A 137 3.47 -2.97 -4.22
N GLY A 138 4.51 -2.37 -3.66
CA GLY A 138 5.77 -2.18 -4.39
C GLY A 138 6.59 -3.47 -4.51
N ARG A 139 7.16 -3.91 -3.38
CA ARG A 139 8.06 -5.09 -3.29
C ARG A 139 7.49 -6.37 -3.88
N TYR A 140 6.17 -6.58 -3.78
CA TYR A 140 5.55 -7.79 -4.30
C TYR A 140 5.72 -7.87 -5.83
N PHE A 141 5.39 -6.78 -6.54
CA PHE A 141 5.44 -6.69 -8.00
C PHE A 141 6.85 -6.43 -8.54
N SER A 142 7.73 -5.77 -7.80
CA SER A 142 9.11 -5.50 -8.27
C SER A 142 9.92 -6.77 -8.56
N ARG A 143 9.50 -7.91 -8.02
CA ARG A 143 10.12 -9.24 -8.21
C ARG A 143 9.80 -9.90 -9.55
N PHE A 144 8.79 -9.43 -10.28
CA PHE A 144 8.27 -10.11 -11.45
C PHE A 144 8.95 -9.69 -12.75
N ASP A 145 8.83 -10.53 -13.78
CA ASP A 145 9.39 -10.27 -15.12
C ASP A 145 9.00 -8.88 -15.66
N GLU A 146 7.74 -8.52 -15.47
CA GLU A 146 7.13 -7.30 -16.01
C GLU A 146 7.53 -6.02 -15.28
N SER A 147 8.21 -6.12 -14.13
CA SER A 147 8.74 -4.92 -13.48
C SER A 147 9.88 -4.33 -14.32
N PRO A 148 10.02 -2.99 -14.38
CA PRO A 148 10.89 -2.32 -15.34
C PRO A 148 12.39 -2.43 -15.00
N THR A 149 12.74 -3.10 -13.90
CA THR A 149 14.12 -3.20 -13.43
C THR A 149 14.81 -4.45 -13.97
N ASP A 150 16.13 -4.41 -14.06
CA ASP A 150 16.90 -5.52 -14.59
C ASP A 150 16.95 -6.71 -13.63
N ARG A 151 17.02 -7.91 -14.22
CA ARG A 151 17.35 -9.14 -13.48
C ARG A 151 18.86 -9.23 -13.32
N VAL A 152 19.33 -9.21 -12.08
CA VAL A 152 20.75 -9.28 -11.73
C VAL A 152 21.07 -10.60 -11.03
N MET A 153 22.29 -11.10 -11.22
CA MET A 153 22.78 -12.28 -10.50
C MET A 153 23.72 -11.84 -9.39
N VAL A 154 23.38 -12.18 -8.14
CA VAL A 154 24.20 -11.88 -6.97
C VAL A 154 24.43 -13.19 -6.22
N ASN A 155 25.69 -13.59 -6.09
CA ASN A 155 26.10 -14.82 -5.37
C ASN A 155 25.31 -16.07 -5.80
N GLY A 156 25.10 -16.25 -7.11
CA GLY A 156 24.40 -17.41 -7.68
C GLY A 156 22.87 -17.36 -7.57
N THR A 157 22.28 -16.32 -6.97
CA THR A 157 20.83 -16.12 -6.91
C THR A 157 20.41 -14.96 -7.80
N TYR A 158 19.28 -15.10 -8.49
CA TYR A 158 18.70 -14.02 -9.29
C TYR A 158 17.87 -13.07 -8.43
N TYR A 159 18.09 -11.78 -8.62
CA TYR A 159 17.36 -10.69 -7.99
C TYR A 159 16.86 -9.70 -9.04
N LYS A 160 15.98 -8.78 -8.63
CA LYS A 160 15.64 -7.56 -9.37
C LYS A 160 15.93 -6.34 -8.50
N GLU A 161 16.33 -5.23 -9.12
CA GLU A 161 16.52 -3.97 -8.41
C GLU A 161 15.17 -3.42 -7.90
N TYR A 162 15.20 -2.77 -6.73
CA TYR A 162 14.04 -2.13 -6.13
C TYR A 162 14.46 -1.03 -5.17
N TRP A 163 14.08 0.21 -5.46
CA TRP A 163 14.42 1.38 -4.65
C TRP A 163 13.18 2.17 -4.23
N GLY A 164 13.32 2.93 -3.15
CA GLY A 164 12.30 3.85 -2.69
C GLY A 164 12.31 5.18 -3.42
N GLU A 165 11.13 5.78 -3.57
CA GLU A 165 10.97 7.13 -4.15
C GLU A 165 11.73 8.21 -3.36
N GLY A 166 11.89 8.02 -2.05
CA GLY A 166 12.69 8.86 -1.17
C GLY A 166 14.18 8.53 -1.12
N SER A 167 14.69 7.66 -2.01
CA SER A 167 16.13 7.41 -2.13
C SER A 167 16.80 8.47 -3.02
N ASN A 168 18.12 8.62 -2.89
CA ASN A 168 18.93 9.47 -3.77
C ASN A 168 18.95 8.97 -5.23
N ARG A 169 18.56 7.71 -5.48
CA ARG A 169 18.39 7.17 -6.84
C ARG A 169 17.13 7.74 -7.52
N ALA A 170 15.99 7.70 -6.84
CA ALA A 170 14.72 8.18 -7.41
C ALA A 170 14.59 9.72 -7.39
N ARG A 171 14.99 10.36 -6.28
CA ARG A 171 14.90 11.81 -6.08
C ARG A 171 13.49 12.38 -6.31
N ASN A 172 12.44 11.62 -5.98
CA ASN A 172 11.07 12.10 -6.05
C ASN A 172 10.78 13.03 -4.87
N TRP A 173 11.34 14.24 -4.94
CA TRP A 173 11.23 15.24 -3.87
C TRP A 173 9.81 15.75 -3.69
N GLN A 174 8.98 15.72 -4.75
CA GLN A 174 7.58 16.15 -4.71
C GLN A 174 6.76 15.31 -3.73
N ARG A 175 7.03 14.01 -3.64
CA ARG A 175 6.38 13.10 -2.67
C ARG A 175 6.66 13.48 -1.21
N TYR A 176 7.72 14.23 -0.94
CA TYR A 176 8.16 14.63 0.40
C TYR A 176 8.15 16.16 0.58
N ASP A 177 7.49 16.88 -0.32
CA ASP A 177 7.49 18.35 -0.31
C ASP A 177 6.60 18.90 0.81
N LEU A 178 7.13 19.92 1.49
CA LEU A 178 6.47 20.67 2.56
C LEU A 178 6.37 22.17 2.21
N GLY A 179 6.46 22.51 0.91
CA GLY A 179 6.53 23.89 0.42
C GLY A 179 7.95 24.46 0.46
N GLY A 180 8.96 23.59 0.47
CA GLY A 180 10.37 23.94 0.65
C GLY A 180 11.14 24.06 -0.67
N SER A 181 12.46 23.82 -0.59
CA SER A 181 13.29 23.77 -1.80
C SER A 181 12.94 22.57 -2.68
N LYS A 182 13.00 22.74 -4.01
CA LYS A 182 12.76 21.69 -5.02
C LYS A 182 13.88 20.65 -5.09
N LYS A 183 14.23 20.03 -3.97
CA LYS A 183 15.23 18.97 -3.82
C LYS A 183 14.88 18.10 -2.63
N LEU A 184 15.38 16.87 -2.64
CA LEU A 184 15.27 15.98 -1.50
C LEU A 184 16.18 16.50 -0.38
N SER A 185 15.60 16.79 0.80
CA SER A 185 16.36 17.32 1.95
C SER A 185 17.27 16.25 2.57
N PHE A 186 16.79 15.01 2.64
CA PHE A 186 17.49 13.83 3.13
C PHE A 186 16.74 12.58 2.63
N GLU A 187 17.39 11.41 2.67
CA GLU A 187 16.78 10.17 2.21
C GLU A 187 15.71 9.66 3.17
N GLU A 188 14.56 9.27 2.62
CA GLU A 188 13.47 8.60 3.32
C GLU A 188 13.22 7.18 2.75
N GLY A 189 14.06 6.75 1.81
CA GLY A 189 14.05 5.40 1.26
C GLY A 189 15.42 4.91 0.83
N VAL A 190 15.52 3.60 0.62
CA VAL A 190 16.78 2.91 0.29
C VAL A 190 16.77 2.36 -1.13
N ASP A 191 17.96 2.07 -1.68
CA ASP A 191 18.15 1.25 -2.89
C ASP A 191 18.49 -0.19 -2.49
N SER A 192 17.88 -1.17 -3.14
CA SER A 192 17.93 -2.57 -2.69
C SER A 192 17.69 -3.58 -3.81
N TYR A 193 17.82 -4.87 -3.46
CA TYR A 193 17.49 -6.00 -4.31
C TYR A 193 16.33 -6.80 -3.71
N VAL A 194 15.47 -7.33 -4.58
CA VAL A 194 14.41 -8.28 -4.20
C VAL A 194 14.59 -9.61 -4.94
N PRO A 195 14.30 -10.77 -4.33
CA PRO A 195 14.45 -12.06 -5.01
C PRO A 195 13.55 -12.14 -6.25
N TYR A 196 14.13 -12.56 -7.38
CA TYR A 196 13.38 -12.77 -8.62
C TYR A 196 12.32 -13.87 -8.44
N ALA A 197 11.10 -13.62 -8.90
CA ALA A 197 9.96 -14.52 -8.69
C ALA A 197 9.28 -15.03 -9.98
N GLY A 198 9.79 -14.67 -11.16
CA GLY A 198 9.20 -15.09 -12.44
C GLY A 198 7.99 -14.25 -12.88
N PRO A 199 7.11 -14.78 -13.74
CA PRO A 199 6.01 -14.03 -14.32
C PRO A 199 4.97 -13.58 -13.29
N LEU A 200 4.40 -12.39 -13.48
CA LEU A 200 3.34 -11.85 -12.62
C LEU A 200 2.14 -12.78 -12.53
N LYS A 201 1.70 -13.31 -13.68
CA LYS A 201 0.48 -14.13 -13.78
C LYS A 201 0.47 -15.30 -12.80
N GLU A 202 1.55 -16.08 -12.76
CA GLU A 202 1.64 -17.31 -11.94
C GLU A 202 1.66 -17.00 -10.45
N ASN A 203 2.41 -15.95 -10.07
CA ASN A 203 2.51 -15.49 -8.70
C ASN A 203 1.17 -14.95 -8.19
N VAL A 204 0.53 -14.07 -8.96
CA VAL A 204 -0.77 -13.49 -8.60
C VAL A 204 -1.85 -14.57 -8.51
N GLN A 205 -1.88 -15.55 -9.43
CA GLN A 205 -2.82 -16.67 -9.36
C GLN A 205 -2.65 -17.48 -8.08
N THR A 206 -1.41 -17.74 -7.66
CA THR A 206 -1.10 -18.45 -6.42
C THR A 206 -1.55 -17.66 -5.19
N THR A 207 -1.22 -16.36 -5.14
CA THR A 207 -1.62 -15.46 -4.05
C THR A 207 -3.15 -15.37 -3.94
N LEU A 208 -3.86 -15.15 -5.06
CA LEU A 208 -5.32 -15.08 -5.07
C LEU A 208 -5.97 -16.39 -4.66
N SER A 209 -5.37 -17.54 -5.00
CA SER A 209 -5.88 -18.85 -4.57
C SER A 209 -5.80 -19.01 -3.05
N LYS A 210 -4.72 -18.55 -2.40
CA LYS A 210 -4.60 -18.52 -0.94
C LYS A 210 -5.63 -17.58 -0.31
N ILE A 211 -5.80 -16.37 -0.85
CA ILE A 211 -6.81 -15.40 -0.37
C ILE A 211 -8.21 -16.03 -0.43
N ARG A 212 -8.61 -16.57 -1.58
CA ARG A 212 -9.93 -17.22 -1.75
C ARG A 212 -10.12 -18.40 -0.81
N SER A 213 -9.09 -19.24 -0.63
CA SER A 213 -9.15 -20.34 0.33
C SER A 213 -9.40 -19.82 1.75
N THR A 214 -8.66 -18.82 2.20
CA THR A 214 -8.87 -18.26 3.54
C THR A 214 -10.23 -17.59 3.70
N MET A 215 -10.74 -16.90 2.68
CA MET A 215 -12.10 -16.34 2.68
C MET A 215 -13.15 -17.43 2.87
N CYS A 216 -13.02 -18.57 2.18
CA CYS A 216 -13.90 -19.73 2.37
C CYS A 216 -13.82 -20.30 3.79
N ASN A 217 -12.62 -20.41 4.37
CA ASN A 217 -12.45 -20.81 5.77
C ASN A 217 -13.15 -19.85 6.76
N CYS A 218 -13.22 -18.57 6.42
CA CYS A 218 -13.96 -17.56 7.18
C CYS A 218 -15.45 -17.47 6.81
N GLY A 219 -15.94 -18.35 5.92
CA GLY A 219 -17.34 -18.42 5.51
C GLY A 219 -17.81 -17.25 4.63
N ALA A 220 -16.91 -16.64 3.86
CA ALA A 220 -17.21 -15.49 3.01
C ALA A 220 -16.98 -15.78 1.52
N LEU A 221 -17.94 -15.36 0.68
CA LEU A 221 -17.88 -15.52 -0.78
C LEU A 221 -17.61 -14.21 -1.53
N SER A 222 -17.56 -13.09 -0.82
CA SER A 222 -17.25 -11.76 -1.35
C SER A 222 -16.40 -10.98 -0.35
N LEU A 223 -15.72 -9.92 -0.82
CA LEU A 223 -14.92 -9.06 0.08
C LEU A 223 -15.78 -8.35 1.14
N PRO A 224 -16.98 -7.82 0.84
CA PRO A 224 -17.87 -7.28 1.88
C PRO A 224 -18.24 -8.32 2.94
N GLU A 225 -18.64 -9.53 2.54
CA GLU A 225 -18.92 -10.60 3.50
C GLU A 225 -17.69 -10.95 4.34
N PHE A 226 -16.50 -10.92 3.72
CA PHE A 226 -15.27 -11.28 4.40
C PHE A 226 -14.93 -10.26 5.48
N ARG A 227 -15.05 -8.97 5.20
CA ARG A 227 -14.91 -7.90 6.19
C ARG A 227 -15.89 -8.08 7.36
N ASP A 228 -17.14 -8.40 7.08
CA ASP A 228 -18.18 -8.50 8.10
C ASP A 228 -18.07 -9.78 8.97
N LYS A 229 -17.60 -10.88 8.38
CA LYS A 229 -17.50 -12.21 9.04
C LYS A 229 -16.14 -12.47 9.69
N ALA A 230 -15.09 -11.75 9.28
CA ALA A 230 -13.74 -12.00 9.75
C ALA A 230 -13.63 -11.87 11.28
N LYS A 231 -12.93 -12.82 11.90
CA LYS A 231 -12.59 -12.80 13.32
C LYS A 231 -11.07 -12.69 13.43
N LEU A 232 -10.62 -11.55 13.89
CA LEU A 232 -9.19 -11.23 14.02
C LEU A 232 -8.79 -11.28 15.49
N THR A 233 -7.61 -11.83 15.76
CA THR A 233 -6.99 -11.84 17.09
C THR A 233 -5.57 -11.35 17.00
N LEU A 234 -5.12 -10.65 18.05
CA LEU A 234 -3.69 -10.43 18.26
C LEU A 234 -3.03 -11.75 18.67
N VAL A 235 -1.75 -11.88 18.32
CA VAL A 235 -0.95 -13.08 18.53
C VAL A 235 0.29 -12.67 19.31
N SER A 236 0.61 -13.41 20.37
CA SER A 236 1.83 -13.19 21.15
C SER A 236 3.09 -13.56 20.35
N SER A 237 4.26 -13.06 20.74
CA SER A 237 5.52 -13.46 20.10
C SER A 237 5.76 -14.97 20.18
N THR A 238 5.36 -15.62 21.29
CA THR A 238 5.47 -17.07 21.45
C THR A 238 4.56 -17.83 20.49
N SER A 239 3.32 -17.36 20.30
CA SER A 239 2.37 -17.98 19.36
C SER A 239 2.78 -17.79 17.89
N ILE A 240 3.61 -16.79 17.57
CA ILE A 240 4.23 -16.68 16.24
C ILE A 240 5.21 -17.82 15.99
N VAL A 241 6.00 -18.20 17.00
CA VAL A 241 6.93 -19.34 16.90
C VAL A 241 6.14 -20.65 16.72
N GLU A 242 5.08 -20.84 17.51
CA GLU A 242 4.16 -21.97 17.41
C GLU A 242 3.52 -22.09 16.01
N GLY A 243 3.15 -20.97 15.37
CA GLY A 243 2.53 -21.00 14.04
C GLY A 243 3.45 -21.45 12.91
N GLY A 244 4.77 -21.45 13.12
CA GLY A 244 5.76 -21.95 12.15
C GLY A 244 6.08 -23.43 12.34
N ALA A 245 6.93 -23.99 11.47
CA ALA A 245 7.51 -25.31 11.72
C ALA A 245 8.47 -25.22 12.93
N HIS A 246 8.17 -25.98 13.99
CA HIS A 246 8.93 -26.04 15.23
C HIS A 246 9.20 -27.51 15.61
N ASP A 247 10.28 -27.74 16.35
CA ASP A 247 10.72 -29.07 16.81
C ASP A 247 10.94 -30.12 15.69
N VAL A 248 11.27 -29.66 14.47
CA VAL A 248 11.54 -30.49 13.29
C VAL A 248 12.70 -29.94 12.45
N ILE A 249 13.36 -30.83 11.69
CA ILE A 249 14.37 -30.45 10.69
C ILE A 249 13.69 -30.44 9.31
N LEU A 250 13.53 -29.24 8.74
CA LEU A 250 13.01 -29.10 7.38
C LEU A 250 14.02 -29.65 6.37
N ARG A 251 13.58 -30.63 5.56
CA ARG A 251 14.41 -31.31 4.55
C ARG A 251 15.05 -30.32 3.57
N ASP A 252 14.36 -29.26 3.18
CA ASP A 252 14.84 -28.31 2.18
C ASP A 252 15.95 -27.38 2.70
N LYS A 253 16.20 -27.35 4.01
CA LYS A 253 17.35 -26.65 4.63
C LYS A 253 18.60 -27.52 4.75
N LEU A 254 18.45 -28.85 4.58
CA LEU A 254 19.56 -29.77 4.39
C LEU A 254 19.82 -29.78 2.89
N GLY A 255 20.76 -28.93 2.45
CA GLY A 255 21.02 -28.68 1.04
C GLY A 255 20.99 -29.94 0.17
N ARG A 256 20.36 -29.82 -1.01
CA ARG A 256 20.82 -30.62 -2.14
C ARG A 256 22.17 -30.01 -2.54
N ASP A 257 23.24 -30.67 -2.11
CA ASP A 257 24.51 -30.62 -2.83
C ASP A 257 24.29 -30.99 -4.32
#